data_AF-A0A7R9FCK0-F1
#
_entry.id   AF-A0A7R9FCK0-F1
#
_cell.length_a   1.000
_cell.length_b   1.000
_cell.length_c   1.000
_cell.angle_alpha   90.00
_cell.angle_beta   90.00
_cell.angle_gamma   90.00
#
_symmetry.space_group_name_H-M   'P 1'
#
loop_
_entity.id
_entity.type
_entity.pdbx_description
1 polymer ?
#
loop_
_entity_poly.entity_id
_entity_poly.type
_entity_poly.pdbx_seq_one_letter_code
_entity_poly.pdbx_strand_id
1 'polypeptide(L)'
;MNVKVLIVGAGVAGVAAASRLLEKGISDIVILEAEHRIGGRVHSTSFGGCTIDMGGQWVHGEKDNAVFEMASPLNLLADSGFKLELSEFFDSSGGRVDRELISKGLGLIHHINEESAEEMKVFPGSVGDYYTQM
;
A
#
# COMPACT_ATOMS: atom_id res chain seq x y z
N MET A 1 1.18 -6.01 37.28
CA MET A 1 0.59 -5.37 36.09
C MET A 1 -0.81 -5.89 35.94
N ASN A 2 -1.83 -5.04 35.86
CA ASN A 2 -3.19 -5.46 35.55
C ASN A 2 -3.44 -5.13 34.07
N VAL A 3 -3.79 -6.13 33.26
CA VAL A 3 -3.98 -5.94 31.81
C VAL A 3 -5.47 -6.07 31.52
N LYS A 4 -6.09 -4.98 31.03
CA LYS A 4 -7.50 -4.98 30.63
C LYS A 4 -7.69 -5.30 29.14
N VAL A 5 -6.73 -4.88 28.31
CA VAL A 5 -6.79 -5.13 26.86
C VAL A 5 -5.46 -5.70 26.39
N LEU A 6 -5.53 -6.87 25.75
CA LEU A 6 -4.40 -7.50 25.07
C LEU A 6 -4.57 -7.33 23.56
N ILE A 7 -3.56 -6.76 22.91
CA ILE A 7 -3.50 -6.59 21.46
C ILE A 7 -2.44 -7.55 20.92
N VAL A 8 -2.81 -8.38 19.96
CA VAL A 8 -1.89 -9.33 19.31
C VAL A 8 -1.47 -8.77 17.97
N GLY A 9 -0.18 -8.45 17.84
CA GLY A 9 0.45 -7.80 16.70
C GLY A 9 0.65 -6.30 16.89
N ALA A 10 1.90 -5.84 16.77
CA ALA A 10 2.31 -4.44 16.75
C ALA A 10 2.48 -3.90 15.32
N GLY A 11 1.65 -4.38 14.38
CA GLY A 11 1.48 -3.77 13.07
C GLY A 11 0.64 -2.49 13.12
N VAL A 12 0.43 -1.85 11.96
CA VAL A 12 -0.35 -0.59 11.83
C VAL A 12 -1.70 -0.66 12.56
N ALA A 13 -2.47 -1.74 12.37
CA ALA A 13 -3.77 -1.90 13.01
C ALA A 13 -3.69 -1.99 14.54
N GLY A 14 -2.73 -2.75 15.07
CA GLY A 14 -2.55 -2.91 16.52
C GLY A 14 -2.09 -1.63 17.20
N VAL A 15 -1.14 -0.91 16.58
CA VAL A 15 -0.68 0.40 17.08
C VAL A 15 -1.80 1.44 17.01
N ALA A 16 -2.58 1.47 15.92
CA ALA A 16 -3.73 2.36 15.80
C ALA A 16 -4.81 2.08 16.87
N ALA A 17 -5.12 0.80 17.11
CA ALA A 17 -6.05 0.40 18.16
C ALA A 17 -5.54 0.83 19.56
N ALA A 18 -4.26 0.59 19.85
CA ALA A 18 -3.63 1.01 21.10
C ALA A 18 -3.70 2.54 21.28
N SER A 19 -3.32 3.31 20.26
CA SER A 19 -3.41 4.78 20.26
C SER A 19 -4.83 5.24 20.57
N ARG A 20 -5.83 4.63 19.91
CA ARG A 20 -7.22 5.00 20.09
C ARG A 20 -7.75 4.70 21.50
N LEU A 21 -7.33 3.58 22.09
CA LEU A 21 -7.68 3.23 23.48
C LEU A 21 -7.05 4.21 24.47
N LEU A 22 -5.78 4.58 24.25
CA LEU A 22 -5.07 5.55 25.09
C LEU A 22 -5.75 6.92 25.06
N GLU A 23 -6.15 7.41 23.88
CA GLU A 23 -6.93 8.65 23.74
C GLU A 23 -8.26 8.63 24.50
N LYS A 24 -8.83 7.43 24.73
CA LYS A 24 -10.05 7.22 25.51
C LYS A 24 -9.78 6.97 27.01
N GLY A 25 -8.53 7.13 27.46
CA GLY A 25 -8.14 6.95 28.86
C GLY A 25 -7.97 5.50 29.29
N ILE A 26 -7.93 4.55 28.35
CA ILE A 26 -7.69 3.14 28.63
C ILE A 26 -6.20 2.87 28.45
N SER A 27 -5.47 2.80 29.57
CA SER A 27 -4.00 2.63 29.58
C SER A 27 -3.52 1.27 30.08
N ASP A 28 -4.40 0.43 30.62
CA ASP A 28 -4.10 -0.94 31.05
C ASP A 28 -4.00 -1.89 29.83
N ILE A 29 -3.08 -1.59 28.91
CA ILE A 29 -2.94 -2.27 27.62
C ILE A 29 -1.58 -2.95 27.49
N VAL A 30 -1.55 -4.10 26.83
CA VAL A 30 -0.33 -4.80 26.43
C VAL A 30 -0.43 -5.18 24.96
N ILE A 31 0.65 -4.93 24.19
CA ILE A 31 0.79 -5.40 22.81
C ILE A 31 1.80 -6.54 22.78
N LEU A 32 1.44 -7.68 22.20
CA LEU A 32 2.35 -8.80 21.95
C LEU A 32 2.68 -8.85 20.47
N GLU A 33 3.96 -8.68 20.13
CA GLU A 33 4.47 -8.82 18.77
C GLU A 33 5.33 -10.09 18.69
N ALA A 34 5.13 -10.85 17.61
CA ALA A 34 5.89 -12.08 17.38
C ALA A 34 7.28 -11.78 16.84
N GLU A 35 7.44 -10.70 16.09
CA GLU A 35 8.74 -10.25 15.58
C GLU A 35 9.53 -9.43 16.61
N HIS A 36 10.82 -9.26 16.33
CA HIS A 36 11.75 -8.43 17.12
C HIS A 36 11.62 -6.93 16.79
N ARG A 37 10.58 -6.54 16.06
CA ARG A 37 10.32 -5.17 15.59
C ARG A 37 8.82 -4.93 15.51
N ILE A 38 8.43 -3.67 15.61
CA ILE A 38 7.06 -3.23 15.32
C ILE A 38 6.87 -2.96 13.82
N GLY A 39 5.64 -2.61 13.42
CA GLY A 39 5.28 -2.20 12.06
C GLY A 39 4.64 -3.32 11.23
N GLY A 40 4.93 -4.59 11.55
CA GLY A 40 4.37 -5.74 10.84
C GLY A 40 4.74 -5.70 9.35
N ARG A 41 3.75 -5.64 8.47
CA ARG A 41 3.93 -5.55 7.00
C ARG A 41 4.35 -4.16 6.49
N VAL A 42 4.45 -3.16 7.37
CA VAL A 42 5.17 -1.91 7.06
C VAL A 42 6.56 -2.07 7.64
N HIS A 43 7.56 -2.21 6.76
CA HIS A 43 8.92 -2.54 7.15
C HIS A 43 9.92 -1.84 6.25
N SER A 44 10.65 -0.89 6.81
CA SER A 44 11.79 -0.25 6.15
C SER A 44 13.10 -0.85 6.68
N THR A 45 14.10 -0.99 5.82
CA THR A 45 15.43 -1.50 6.17
C THR A 45 16.53 -0.72 5.44
N SER A 46 17.76 -0.76 5.96
CA SER A 46 18.91 -0.17 5.28
C SER A 46 19.45 -1.12 4.22
N PHE A 47 19.66 -0.61 3.01
CA PHE A 47 20.24 -1.35 1.90
C PHE A 47 21.08 -0.41 1.04
N GLY A 48 22.32 -0.78 0.70
CA GLY A 48 23.14 0.01 -0.22
C GLY A 48 23.41 1.46 0.20
N GLY A 49 23.37 1.79 1.50
CA GLY A 49 23.53 3.15 2.01
C GLY A 49 22.27 4.02 1.93
N CYS A 50 21.12 3.45 1.52
CA CYS A 50 19.82 4.09 1.58
C CYS A 50 18.85 3.28 2.46
N THR A 51 17.64 3.80 2.61
CA THR A 51 16.51 3.09 3.23
C THR A 51 15.59 2.60 2.12
N ILE A 52 15.16 1.35 2.20
CA ILE A 52 14.17 0.75 1.29
C ILE A 52 13.00 0.19 2.10
N ASP A 53 11.81 0.18 1.50
CA ASP A 53 10.64 -0.49 2.07
C ASP A 53 10.52 -1.91 1.53
N MET A 54 10.49 -2.88 2.44
CA MET A 54 10.27 -4.31 2.17
C MET A 54 8.78 -4.68 2.26
N GLY A 55 7.91 -3.69 2.45
CA GLY A 55 6.49 -3.87 2.71
C GLY A 55 5.67 -2.70 2.17
N GLY A 56 4.74 -2.18 2.98
CA GLY A 56 3.93 -1.02 2.59
C GLY A 56 4.79 0.21 2.25
N GLN A 57 4.83 0.56 0.97
CA GLN A 57 5.63 1.68 0.43
C GLN A 57 4.77 2.82 -0.11
N TRP A 58 3.54 2.53 -0.55
CA TRP A 58 2.69 3.48 -1.28
C TRP A 58 1.46 3.89 -0.47
N VAL A 59 1.14 5.19 -0.54
CA VAL A 59 -0.16 5.73 -0.12
C VAL A 59 -0.94 6.06 -1.39
N HIS A 60 -1.94 5.23 -1.70
CA HIS A 60 -2.74 5.41 -2.91
C HIS A 60 -3.89 6.40 -2.66
N GLY A 61 -3.80 7.56 -3.28
CA GLY A 61 -4.81 8.62 -3.22
C GLY A 61 -4.67 9.52 -1.99
N GLU A 62 -5.09 10.77 -2.16
CA GLU A 62 -4.93 11.84 -1.16
C GLU A 62 -6.23 12.22 -0.45
N LYS A 63 -7.37 11.86 -1.03
CA LYS A 63 -8.71 12.20 -0.52
C LYS A 63 -9.32 10.98 0.19
N ASP A 64 -9.96 11.23 1.33
CA ASP A 64 -10.62 10.20 2.14
C ASP A 64 -9.68 9.03 2.50
N ASN A 65 -8.38 9.32 2.64
CA ASN A 65 -7.34 8.36 2.95
C ASN A 65 -6.68 8.71 4.28
N ALA A 66 -7.04 7.98 5.33
CA ALA A 66 -6.54 8.23 6.68
C ALA A 66 -5.00 8.20 6.78
N VAL A 67 -4.32 7.38 5.98
CA VAL A 67 -2.84 7.34 5.99
C VAL A 67 -2.26 8.63 5.43
N PHE A 68 -2.82 9.13 4.32
CA PHE A 68 -2.40 10.40 3.73
C PHE A 68 -2.65 11.57 4.69
N GLU A 69 -3.85 11.63 5.26
CA GLU A 69 -4.26 12.68 6.21
C GLU A 69 -3.37 12.74 7.45
N MET A 70 -2.92 11.58 7.94
CA MET A 70 -1.99 11.50 9.08
C MET A 70 -0.54 11.84 8.71
N ALA A 71 -0.05 11.37 7.56
CA ALA A 71 1.36 11.46 7.20
C ALA A 71 1.74 12.79 6.52
N SER A 72 0.82 13.40 5.76
CA SER A 72 1.08 14.62 4.99
C SER A 72 1.48 15.83 5.88
N PRO A 73 0.79 16.12 7.00
CA PRO A 73 1.18 17.23 7.89
C PRO A 73 2.55 17.06 8.55
N LEU A 74 3.06 15.82 8.60
CA LEU A 74 4.36 15.47 9.18
C LEU A 74 5.49 15.49 8.14
N ASN A 75 5.20 15.83 6.89
CA ASN A 75 6.15 15.82 5.78
C ASN A 75 6.85 14.46 5.59
N LEU A 76 6.07 13.38 5.75
CA LEU A 76 6.53 11.99 5.62
C LEU A 76 6.24 11.38 4.23
N LEU A 77 5.65 12.16 3.32
CA LEU A 77 5.24 11.72 1.99
C LEU A 77 6.03 12.45 0.92
N ALA A 78 6.25 11.78 -0.21
CA ALA A 78 6.83 12.36 -1.41
C ALA A 78 6.02 11.92 -2.64
N ASP A 79 5.95 12.77 -3.65
CA ASP A 79 5.43 12.37 -4.96
C ASP A 79 6.37 11.31 -5.55
N SER A 80 5.78 10.19 -5.98
CA SER A 80 6.55 9.07 -6.53
C SER A 80 7.26 9.39 -7.85
N GLY A 81 6.82 10.41 -8.57
CA GLY A 81 7.25 10.75 -9.92
C GLY A 81 7.00 9.65 -10.96
N PHE A 82 6.34 8.55 -10.57
CA PHE A 82 6.21 7.36 -11.41
C PHE A 82 5.23 7.62 -12.55
N LYS A 83 5.73 7.51 -13.77
CA LYS A 83 4.95 7.70 -15.00
C LYS A 83 5.20 6.52 -15.92
N LEU A 84 4.22 5.62 -15.99
CA LEU A 84 4.29 4.40 -16.79
C LEU A 84 4.56 4.74 -18.28
N GLU A 85 3.90 5.78 -18.80
CA GLU A 85 4.06 6.29 -20.17
C GLU A 85 5.48 6.80 -20.49
N LEU A 86 6.26 7.18 -19.47
CA LEU A 86 7.64 7.67 -19.64
C LEU A 86 8.68 6.57 -19.36
N SER A 87 8.24 5.38 -18.96
CA SER A 87 9.12 4.29 -18.58
C SER A 87 9.66 3.56 -19.81
N GLU A 88 10.88 3.04 -19.70
CA GLU A 88 11.44 2.14 -20.71
C GLU A 88 11.09 0.69 -20.35
N PHE A 89 10.66 -0.07 -21.36
CA PHE A 89 10.25 -1.45 -21.20
C PHE A 89 11.27 -2.36 -21.88
N PHE A 90 11.55 -3.48 -21.24
CA PHE A 90 12.45 -4.51 -21.72
C PHE A 90 11.76 -5.87 -21.62
N ASP A 91 12.00 -6.73 -22.61
CA ASP A 91 11.51 -8.11 -22.59
C ASP A 91 12.42 -9.01 -21.73
N SER A 92 12.05 -10.29 -21.61
CA SER A 92 12.80 -11.26 -20.82
C SER A 92 14.20 -11.58 -21.38
N SER A 93 14.50 -11.20 -22.63
CA SER A 93 15.84 -11.28 -23.21
C SER A 93 16.70 -10.06 -22.91
N GLY A 94 16.12 -9.01 -22.29
CA GLY A 94 16.76 -7.71 -22.09
C GLY A 94 16.68 -6.81 -23.33
N GLY A 95 15.92 -7.19 -24.35
CA GLY A 95 15.66 -6.38 -25.53
C GLY A 95 14.70 -5.24 -25.19
N ARG A 96 15.02 -4.02 -25.62
CA ARG A 96 14.12 -2.87 -25.47
C ARG A 96 12.86 -3.09 -26.32
N VAL A 97 11.69 -2.93 -25.71
CA VAL A 97 10.40 -3.04 -26.39
C VAL A 97 10.09 -1.76 -27.17
N ASP A 98 9.53 -1.91 -28.36
CA ASP A 98 9.16 -0.80 -29.23
C ASP A 98 8.10 0.11 -28.58
N ARG A 99 8.29 1.43 -28.69
CA ARG A 99 7.39 2.42 -28.04
C ARG A 99 5.97 2.40 -28.61
N GLU A 100 5.79 2.11 -29.89
CA GLU A 100 4.47 2.00 -30.51
C GLU A 100 3.70 0.81 -29.93
N LEU A 101 4.39 -0.32 -29.73
CA LEU A 101 3.80 -1.49 -29.09
C LEU A 101 3.43 -1.21 -27.63
N ILE A 102 4.30 -0.54 -26.86
CA ILE A 102 4.00 -0.13 -25.49
C ILE A 102 2.80 0.81 -25.45
N SER A 103 2.75 1.82 -26.32
CA SER A 103 1.63 2.77 -26.38
C SER A 103 0.30 2.06 -26.69
N LYS A 104 0.29 1.12 -27.64
CA LYS A 104 -0.89 0.29 -27.92
C LYS A 104 -1.32 -0.55 -26.72
N GLY A 105 -0.36 -1.19 -26.05
CA GLY A 105 -0.63 -2.02 -24.86
C GLY A 105 -1.17 -1.21 -23.69
N LEU A 106 -0.58 -0.05 -23.40
CA LEU A 106 -1.06 0.85 -22.35
C LEU A 106 -2.45 1.39 -22.69
N GLY A 107 -2.69 1.76 -23.96
CA GLY A 107 -4.02 2.18 -24.42
C GLY A 107 -5.09 1.10 -24.18
N LEU A 108 -4.78 -0.18 -24.45
CA LEU A 108 -5.69 -1.29 -24.16
C LEU A 108 -5.95 -1.44 -22.65
N ILE A 109 -4.91 -1.36 -21.81
CA ILE A 109 -5.05 -1.45 -20.35
C ILE A 109 -5.94 -0.32 -19.82
N HIS A 110 -5.72 0.92 -20.26
CA HIS A 110 -6.53 2.07 -19.85
C HIS A 110 -7.98 1.90 -20.28
N HIS A 111 -8.21 1.46 -21.52
CA HIS A 111 -9.56 1.21 -22.03
C HIS A 111 -10.30 0.14 -21.23
N ILE A 112 -9.66 -0.99 -20.94
CA ILE A 112 -10.24 -2.06 -20.12
C ILE A 112 -10.58 -1.55 -18.72
N ASN A 113 -9.69 -0.78 -18.10
CA ASN A 113 -9.93 -0.22 -16.77
C ASN A 113 -11.10 0.78 -16.77
N GLU A 114 -11.22 1.62 -17.80
CA GLU A 114 -12.31 2.59 -17.92
C GLU A 114 -13.67 1.92 -18.14
N GLU A 115 -13.75 0.94 -19.04
CA GLU A 115 -15.01 0.22 -19.31
C GLU A 115 -15.48 -0.58 -18.10
N SER A 116 -14.55 -1.21 -17.38
CA SER A 116 -14.86 -2.04 -16.22
C SER A 116 -15.03 -1.25 -14.91
N ALA A 117 -14.71 0.05 -14.88
CA ALA A 117 -14.60 0.81 -13.64
C ALA A 117 -15.88 0.81 -12.78
N GLU A 118 -17.05 1.05 -13.39
CA GLU A 118 -18.31 1.11 -12.64
C GLU A 118 -18.81 -0.28 -12.21
N GLU A 119 -18.61 -1.29 -13.05
CA GLU A 119 -18.98 -2.67 -12.72
C GLU A 119 -18.07 -3.24 -11.61
N MET A 120 -16.77 -2.96 -11.67
CA MET A 120 -15.81 -3.40 -10.66
C MET A 120 -16.09 -2.81 -9.27
N LYS A 121 -16.62 -1.58 -9.18
CA LYS A 121 -16.98 -0.96 -7.89
C LYS A 121 -18.02 -1.75 -7.11
N VAL A 122 -18.92 -2.44 -7.82
CA VAL A 122 -20.01 -3.23 -7.22
C VAL A 122 -19.75 -4.73 -7.26
N PHE A 123 -18.61 -5.15 -7.81
CA PHE A 123 -18.24 -6.55 -7.91
C PHE A 123 -17.84 -7.11 -6.53
N PRO A 124 -18.44 -8.21 -6.07
CA PRO A 124 -18.21 -8.72 -4.71
C PRO A 124 -16.92 -9.52 -4.54
N GLY A 125 -16.27 -9.92 -5.65
CA GLY A 125 -15.00 -10.67 -5.63
C GLY A 125 -13.77 -9.78 -5.75
N SER A 126 -12.59 -10.39 -5.89
CA SER A 126 -11.36 -9.64 -6.14
C SER A 126 -11.31 -9.11 -7.59
N VAL A 127 -10.41 -8.15 -7.85
CA VAL A 127 -10.12 -7.68 -9.21
C VAL A 127 -9.69 -8.84 -10.13
N GLY A 128 -8.93 -9.80 -9.61
CA GLY A 128 -8.52 -10.98 -10.36
C GLY A 128 -9.69 -11.90 -10.71
N ASP A 129 -10.64 -12.06 -9.78
CA ASP A 129 -11.87 -12.83 -10.02
C ASP A 129 -12.73 -12.18 -11.10
N TYR A 130 -12.80 -10.84 -11.14
CA TYR A 130 -13.55 -10.10 -12.16
C TYR A 130 -13.03 -10.41 -13.57
N TYR A 131 -11.71 -10.31 -13.78
CA TYR A 131 -11.11 -10.53 -15.11
C TYR A 131 -10.99 -11.99 -15.54
N THR A 132 -11.20 -12.95 -14.63
CA THR A 132 -11.09 -14.39 -14.95
C THR A 132 -12.44 -15.08 -15.10
N GLN A 133 -13.55 -14.39 -14.80
CA GLN A 133 -14.92 -14.91 -14.91
C GLN A 133 -15.69 -14.41 -16.14
N MET A 134 -15.14 -13.46 -16.90
CA MET A 134 -15.60 -13.15 -18.27
C MET A 134 -15.16 -14.23 -19.26
#